data_AF-A0A5B8SSZ8-F1
#
_entry.id   AF-A0A5B8SSZ8-F1
#
_cell.length_a   1.000
_cell.length_b   1.000
_cell.length_c   1.000
_cell.angle_alpha   90.00
_cell.angle_beta   90.00
_cell.angle_gamma   90.00
#
_symmetry.space_group_name_H-M   'P 1'
#
loop_
_entity.id
_entity.type
_entity.pdbx_description
1 polymer ?
#
loop_
_entity_poly.entity_id
_entity_poly.type
_entity_poly.pdbx_seq_one_letter_code
_entity_poly.pdbx_strand_id
1 'polypeptide(L)'
;MSDMPIEPQDFCGGVKVVDFGDLRVARGLTRRPVASCRHLHLVYDNNERRVWCEDCESEVEPFDAFKAVCENIDSATNRLKRREQEVKEAEQFATRSRAVKALDKAWRSHHQAPMCPHCREALLPEDFSSGAMTTGRELARAARRR
;
A
#
# COMPACT_ATOMS: atom_id res chain seq x y z
N MET A 1 29.69 11.29 29.04
CA MET A 1 30.04 11.40 27.61
C MET A 1 31.55 11.47 27.54
N SER A 2 32.20 10.57 26.80
CA SER A 2 33.66 10.58 26.68
C SER A 2 34.04 11.62 25.63
N ASP A 3 34.82 12.63 26.05
CA ASP A 3 35.34 13.69 25.19
C ASP A 3 36.44 13.14 24.28
N MET A 4 36.05 12.60 23.13
CA MET A 4 37.00 12.30 22.06
C MET A 4 37.13 13.49 21.10
N PRO A 5 38.34 13.80 20.59
CA PRO A 5 38.56 14.92 19.69
C PRO A 5 37.82 14.72 18.36
N ILE A 6 37.23 15.79 17.83
CA ILE A 6 36.60 15.80 16.51
C ILE A 6 37.72 15.90 15.47
N GLU A 7 37.96 14.83 14.71
CA GLU A 7 38.87 14.84 13.56
C GLU A 7 38.12 15.30 12.29
N PRO A 8 38.45 16.48 11.72
CA PRO A 8 37.78 17.00 10.54
C PRO A 8 38.17 16.22 9.26
N GLN A 9 37.22 16.08 8.32
CA GLN A 9 37.48 15.55 6.98
C GLN A 9 37.12 16.54 5.88
N ASP A 10 37.86 16.45 4.77
CA ASP A 10 37.74 17.36 3.64
C ASP A 10 36.57 16.98 2.71
N PHE A 11 35.78 17.99 2.33
CA PHE A 11 34.63 17.83 1.44
C PHE A 11 35.05 17.92 -0.05
N CYS A 12 34.73 16.94 -0.88
CA CYS A 12 35.30 16.82 -2.23
C CYS A 12 34.51 17.51 -3.36
N GLY A 13 33.41 18.23 -3.09
CA GLY A 13 32.60 18.85 -4.16
C GLY A 13 31.94 20.17 -3.78
N GLY A 14 31.89 21.13 -4.71
CA GLY A 14 31.26 22.45 -4.50
C GLY A 14 32.11 23.47 -3.73
N VAL A 15 31.54 24.65 -3.46
CA VAL A 15 32.21 25.74 -2.73
C VAL A 15 32.32 25.36 -1.25
N LYS A 16 33.56 25.13 -0.77
CA LYS A 16 33.86 24.69 0.60
C LYS A 16 33.54 25.73 1.67
N VAL A 17 33.74 27.01 1.36
CA VAL A 17 33.57 28.15 2.27
C VAL A 17 32.97 29.31 1.48
N VAL A 18 31.93 29.93 2.03
CA VAL A 18 31.39 31.19 1.52
C VAL A 18 31.66 32.25 2.59
N ASP A 19 32.47 33.26 2.26
CA ASP A 19 32.80 34.37 3.16
C ASP A 19 31.86 35.55 2.92
N PHE A 20 31.22 36.00 3.99
CA PHE A 20 30.47 37.26 4.03
C PHE A 20 31.11 38.20 5.04
N GLY A 21 32.12 38.97 4.61
CA GLY A 21 32.84 39.90 5.48
C GLY A 21 33.53 39.18 6.63
N ASP A 22 32.95 39.25 7.84
CA ASP A 22 33.50 38.64 9.07
C ASP A 22 32.87 37.27 9.44
N LEU A 23 31.82 36.83 8.74
CA LEU A 23 31.15 35.56 9.03
C LEU A 23 31.62 34.45 8.09
N ARG A 24 32.36 33.48 8.66
CA ARG A 24 32.83 32.28 7.95
C ARG A 24 31.99 31.07 8.33
N VAL A 25 31.23 30.52 7.37
CA VAL A 25 30.45 29.29 7.56
C VAL A 25 31.05 28.17 6.71
N ALA A 26 31.57 27.12 7.35
CA ALA A 26 32.14 25.96 6.69
C ALA A 26 31.20 24.75 6.75
N ARG A 27 31.10 24.00 5.65
CA ARG A 27 30.36 22.73 5.64
C ARG A 27 31.27 21.60 6.14
N GLY A 28 30.79 20.80 7.08
CA GLY A 28 31.50 19.64 7.61
C GLY A 28 30.59 18.42 7.77
N LEU A 29 31.17 17.23 7.64
CA LEU A 29 30.52 15.94 7.95
C LEU A 29 31.04 15.45 9.31
N THR A 30 30.15 15.04 10.21
CA THR A 30 30.53 14.51 11.54
C THR A 30 30.37 13.00 11.61
N ARG A 31 31.38 12.30 12.14
CA ARG A 31 31.43 10.83 12.35
C ARG A 31 30.53 10.30 13.48
N ARG A 32 29.52 11.06 13.93
CA ARG A 32 28.66 10.61 15.03
C ARG A 32 27.73 9.49 14.53
N PRO A 33 27.67 8.32 15.19
CA PRO A 33 26.57 7.40 14.97
C PRO A 33 25.30 8.11 15.45
N VAL A 34 24.52 8.66 14.53
CA VAL A 34 23.23 9.28 14.82
C VAL A 34 22.23 8.15 15.05
N ALA A 35 22.26 7.57 16.25
CA ALA A 35 21.21 6.68 16.69
C ALA A 35 20.07 7.56 17.22
N SER A 36 19.22 8.05 16.31
CA SER A 36 17.94 8.64 16.68
C SER A 36 16.93 7.53 17.00
N CYS A 37 16.08 7.81 18.00
CA CYS A 37 15.04 6.88 18.43
C CYS A 37 14.09 6.59 17.24
N ARG A 38 13.76 5.31 17.00
CA ARG A 38 12.93 4.86 15.87
C ARG A 38 11.48 4.56 16.22
N HIS A 39 11.07 4.85 17.44
CA HIS A 39 9.68 4.69 17.87
C HIS A 39 8.77 5.71 17.16
N LEU A 40 7.49 5.35 17.03
CA LEU A 40 6.51 6.16 16.30
C LEU A 40 5.71 7.10 17.21
N HIS A 41 5.87 6.97 18.54
CA HIS A 41 5.22 7.82 19.54
C HIS A 41 6.02 9.12 19.73
N LEU A 42 6.08 9.93 18.67
CA LEU A 42 6.75 11.22 18.67
C LEU A 42 5.78 12.32 19.11
N VAL A 43 6.24 13.18 20.01
CA VAL A 43 5.54 14.36 20.52
C VAL A 43 6.35 15.60 20.14
N TYR A 44 5.66 16.62 19.63
CA TYR A 44 6.29 17.91 19.29
C TYR A 44 5.78 19.01 20.21
N ASP A 45 6.69 19.88 20.65
CA ASP A 45 6.40 21.09 21.39
C ASP A 45 6.69 22.31 20.52
N ASN A 46 5.67 23.13 20.26
CA ASN A 46 5.79 24.34 19.45
C ASN A 46 6.52 25.48 20.16
N ASN A 47 6.41 25.57 21.49
CA ASN A 47 7.02 26.64 22.28
C ASN A 47 8.53 26.42 22.38
N GLU A 48 8.95 25.18 22.65
CA GLU A 48 10.38 24.83 22.74
C GLU A 48 10.99 24.48 21.38
N ARG A 49 10.16 24.22 20.35
CA ARG A 49 10.57 23.74 19.02
C ARG A 49 11.32 22.42 19.08
N ARG A 50 10.87 21.53 19.96
CA ARG A 50 11.51 20.23 20.23
C ARG A 50 10.59 19.10 19.82
N VAL A 51 11.20 18.01 19.39
CA VAL A 51 10.51 16.74 19.19
C VAL A 51 11.16 15.74 20.12
N TRP A 52 10.35 14.96 20.84
CA TRP A 52 10.83 13.91 21.71
C TRP A 52 9.93 12.70 21.57
N CYS A 53 10.38 11.55 22.06
CA CYS A 53 9.63 10.32 21.98
C CYS A 53 9.12 9.90 23.36
N GLU A 54 7.84 9.55 23.43
CA GLU A 54 7.17 9.16 24.67
C GLU A 54 7.73 7.85 25.26
N ASP A 55 8.13 6.91 24.40
CA ASP A 55 8.60 5.59 24.85
C ASP A 55 10.03 5.61 25.40
N CYS A 56 10.90 6.42 24.80
CA CYS A 56 12.33 6.48 25.15
C CYS A 56 12.70 7.74 25.94
N GLU A 57 11.73 8.64 26.17
CA GLU A 57 11.88 9.95 26.84
C GLU A 57 13.08 10.77 26.32
N SER A 58 13.51 10.49 25.09
CA SER A 58 14.68 11.10 24.48
C SER A 58 14.28 12.12 23.45
N GLU A 59 15.03 13.22 23.38
CA GLU A 59 14.91 14.18 22.30
C GLU A 59 15.26 13.51 20.96
N VAL A 60 14.42 13.75 19.96
CA VAL A 60 14.59 13.28 18.60
C VAL A 60 14.93 14.49 17.75
N GLU A 61 15.98 14.35 16.94
CA GLU A 61 16.39 15.42 16.04
C GLU A 61 15.25 15.72 15.03
N PRO A 62 14.90 17.00 14.78
CA PRO A 62 13.74 17.35 13.96
C PRO A 62 13.77 16.83 12.52
N PHE A 63 14.94 16.77 11.88
CA PHE A 63 15.09 16.21 10.53
C PHE A 63 14.83 14.69 10.53
N ASP A 64 15.34 13.96 11.52
CA ASP A 64 15.07 12.53 11.70
C ASP A 64 13.58 12.26 11.99
N ALA A 65 12.93 13.09 12.80
CA ALA A 65 11.49 13.01 13.05
C ALA A 65 10.68 13.25 11.76
N PHE A 66 11.04 14.26 10.96
CA PHE A 66 10.40 14.53 9.67
C PHE A 66 10.58 13.35 8.69
N LYS A 67 11.79 12.79 8.63
CA LYS A 67 12.08 11.62 7.81
C LYS A 67 11.22 10.41 8.22
N ALA A 68 11.09 10.16 9.52
CA ALA A 68 10.25 9.07 10.04
C ALA A 68 8.78 9.24 9.64
N VAL A 69 8.25 10.47 9.64
CA VAL A 69 6.89 10.76 9.16
C VAL A 69 6.74 10.43 7.67
N CYS A 70 7.67 10.91 6.83
CA CYS A 70 7.65 10.64 5.39
C CYS A 70 7.70 9.14 5.08
N GLU A 71 8.61 8.41 5.73
CA GLU A 71 8.75 6.96 5.55
C GLU A 71 7.50 6.19 5.99
N ASN A 72 6.87 6.60 7.09
CA ASN A 72 5.64 5.97 7.58
C ASN A 72 4.48 6.20 6.62
N ILE A 73 4.28 7.44 6.17
CA ILE A 73 3.21 7.78 5.21
C ILE A 73 3.40 7.03 3.88
N ASP A 74 4.62 6.97 3.36
CA ASP A 74 4.90 6.21 2.14
C ASP A 74 4.60 4.72 2.32
N SER A 75 5.08 4.11 3.42
CA SER A 75 4.81 2.70 3.72
C SER A 75 3.31 2.41 3.85
N ALA A 76 2.57 3.26 4.58
CA ALA A 76 1.13 3.14 4.74
C ALA A 76 0.39 3.28 3.39
N THR A 77 0.78 4.26 2.58
CA THR A 77 0.20 4.50 1.25
C THR A 77 0.42 3.31 0.33
N ASN A 78 1.63 2.75 0.33
CA ASN A 78 1.97 1.59 -0.49
C ASN A 78 1.19 0.34 -0.06
N ARG A 79 0.98 0.13 1.25
CA ARG A 79 0.12 -0.94 1.77
C ARG A 79 -1.33 -0.76 1.33
N LEU A 80 -1.87 0.45 1.38
CA LEU A 80 -3.23 0.75 0.94
C LEU A 80 -3.41 0.51 -0.57
N LYS A 81 -2.48 0.99 -1.40
CA LYS A 81 -2.51 0.76 -2.85
C LYS A 81 -2.49 -0.73 -3.20
N ARG A 82 -1.62 -1.51 -2.54
CA ARG A 82 -1.57 -2.97 -2.74
C ARG A 82 -2.91 -3.62 -2.38
N ARG A 83 -3.48 -3.26 -1.23
CA ARG A 83 -4.77 -3.79 -0.81
C ARG A 83 -5.91 -3.40 -1.76
N GLU A 84 -5.90 -2.17 -2.26
CA GLU A 84 -6.88 -1.73 -3.25
C GLU A 84 -6.80 -2.57 -4.54
N GLN A 85 -5.60 -2.87 -5.00
CA GLN A 85 -5.38 -3.73 -6.16
C GLN A 85 -5.90 -5.16 -5.92
N GLU A 86 -5.55 -5.76 -4.78
CA GLU A 86 -6.04 -7.10 -4.40
C GLU A 86 -7.58 -7.15 -4.32
N VAL A 87 -8.22 -6.10 -3.79
CA VAL A 87 -9.68 -5.99 -3.76
C VAL A 87 -10.27 -5.84 -5.15
N LYS A 88 -9.69 -5.02 -6.04
CA LYS A 88 -10.15 -4.87 -7.43
C LYS A 88 -10.08 -6.20 -8.18
N GLU A 89 -8.99 -6.94 -8.03
CA GLU A 89 -8.85 -8.28 -8.62
C GLU A 89 -9.91 -9.22 -8.05
N ALA A 90 -10.07 -9.28 -6.73
CA ALA A 90 -11.10 -10.12 -6.11
C ALA A 90 -12.52 -9.75 -6.56
N GLU A 91 -12.83 -8.45 -6.73
CA GLU A 91 -14.12 -7.99 -7.22
C GLU A 91 -14.38 -8.36 -8.68
N GLN A 92 -13.36 -8.36 -9.53
CA GLN A 92 -13.47 -8.79 -10.93
C GLN A 92 -13.83 -10.28 -11.04
N PHE A 93 -13.31 -11.12 -10.15
CA PHE A 93 -13.56 -12.57 -10.16
C PHE A 93 -14.71 -13.01 -9.24
N ALA A 94 -15.31 -12.10 -8.46
CA ALA A 94 -16.36 -12.44 -7.51
C ALA A 94 -17.73 -12.67 -8.18
N THR A 95 -18.20 -13.92 -8.17
CA THR A 95 -19.58 -14.26 -8.53
C THR A 95 -20.56 -13.81 -7.43
N ARG A 96 -21.42 -12.82 -7.72
CA ARG A 96 -22.33 -12.21 -6.72
C ARG A 96 -23.62 -13.01 -6.51
N SER A 97 -24.14 -13.68 -7.53
CA SER A 97 -25.43 -14.38 -7.47
C SER A 97 -25.29 -15.81 -6.94
N ARG A 98 -26.20 -16.23 -6.05
CA ARG A 98 -26.30 -17.63 -5.58
C ARG A 98 -26.46 -18.62 -6.73
N ALA A 99 -27.22 -18.27 -7.76
CA ALA A 99 -27.41 -19.13 -8.93
C ALA A 99 -26.10 -19.33 -9.70
N VAL A 100 -25.32 -18.26 -9.87
CA VAL A 100 -24.03 -18.32 -10.57
C VAL A 100 -23.01 -19.11 -9.74
N LYS A 101 -23.00 -18.97 -8.40
CA LYS A 101 -22.16 -19.80 -7.52
C LYS A 101 -22.47 -21.29 -7.62
N ALA A 102 -23.74 -21.66 -7.80
CA ALA A 102 -24.13 -23.05 -7.98
C ALA A 102 -23.67 -23.61 -9.35
N LEU A 103 -23.77 -22.82 -10.41
CA LEU A 103 -23.22 -23.17 -11.73
C LEU A 103 -21.69 -23.30 -11.67
N ASP A 104 -21.00 -22.32 -11.09
CA ASP A 104 -19.55 -22.32 -10.91
C ASP A 104 -19.08 -23.53 -10.10
N LYS A 105 -19.79 -23.91 -9.03
CA LYS A 105 -19.50 -25.13 -8.27
C LYS A 105 -19.61 -26.39 -9.12
N ALA A 106 -20.61 -26.47 -10.01
CA ALA A 106 -20.76 -27.59 -10.92
C ALA A 106 -19.62 -27.63 -11.94
N TRP A 107 -19.27 -26.49 -12.56
CA TRP A 107 -18.17 -26.38 -13.52
C TRP A 107 -16.78 -26.67 -12.96
N ARG A 108 -16.56 -26.43 -11.66
CA ARG A 108 -15.31 -26.82 -10.99
C ARG A 108 -15.12 -28.34 -10.87
N SER A 109 -16.17 -29.14 -11.07
CA SER A 109 -16.06 -30.60 -11.12
C SER A 109 -15.58 -31.03 -12.51
N HIS A 110 -14.54 -31.87 -12.59
CA HIS A 110 -14.01 -32.38 -13.87
C HIS A 110 -14.96 -33.32 -14.62
N HIS A 111 -16.06 -33.77 -13.99
CA HIS A 111 -16.92 -34.82 -14.53
C HIS A 111 -18.40 -34.44 -14.61
N GLN A 112 -18.76 -33.20 -14.24
CA GLN A 112 -20.15 -32.78 -14.21
C GLN A 112 -20.31 -31.39 -14.81
N ALA A 113 -21.34 -31.22 -15.63
CA ALA A 113 -21.76 -29.94 -16.15
C ALA A 113 -23.23 -29.70 -15.75
N PRO A 114 -23.60 -28.46 -15.39
CA PRO A 114 -25.01 -28.12 -15.21
C PRO A 114 -25.73 -28.31 -16.55
N MET A 115 -26.94 -28.87 -16.51
CA MET A 115 -27.74 -29.07 -17.72
C MET A 115 -28.83 -28.00 -17.84
N CYS A 116 -29.17 -27.65 -19.07
CA CYS A 116 -30.33 -26.83 -19.36
C CYS A 116 -31.61 -27.58 -18.95
N PRO A 117 -32.50 -27.01 -18.12
CA PRO A 117 -33.71 -27.72 -17.68
C PRO A 117 -34.75 -27.93 -18.80
N HIS A 118 -34.58 -27.29 -19.96
CA HIS A 118 -35.52 -27.37 -21.09
C HIS A 118 -35.11 -28.41 -22.11
N CYS A 119 -33.88 -28.32 -22.64
CA CYS A 119 -33.38 -29.25 -23.65
C CYS A 119 -32.52 -30.37 -23.08
N ARG A 120 -32.12 -30.30 -21.81
CA ARG A 120 -31.20 -31.23 -21.13
C ARG A 120 -29.78 -31.27 -21.69
N GLU A 121 -29.43 -30.31 -22.54
CA GLU A 121 -28.06 -30.14 -23.04
C GLU A 121 -27.13 -29.66 -21.91
N ALA A 122 -25.89 -30.13 -21.91
CA ALA A 122 -24.88 -29.66 -20.96
C ALA A 122 -24.50 -28.21 -21.28
N LEU A 123 -24.41 -27.38 -20.24
CA LEU A 123 -23.92 -26.00 -20.33
C LEU A 123 -22.46 -26.00 -19.90
N LEU A 124 -21.55 -25.76 -20.83
CA LEU A 124 -20.12 -25.73 -20.58
C LEU A 124 -19.63 -24.28 -20.37
N PRO A 125 -18.53 -24.05 -19.61
CA PRO A 125 -17.96 -22.71 -19.46
C PRO A 125 -17.62 -22.04 -20.81
N GLU A 126 -17.18 -22.83 -21.78
CA GLU A 126 -16.80 -22.40 -23.12
C GLU A 126 -17.96 -21.73 -23.85
N ASP A 127 -19.20 -22.16 -23.60
CA ASP A 127 -20.43 -21.59 -24.19
C ASP A 127 -20.67 -20.13 -23.79
N PHE A 128 -20.04 -19.67 -22.71
CA PHE A 128 -20.19 -18.31 -22.17
C PHE A 128 -18.93 -17.45 -22.29
N SER A 129 -17.85 -18.02 -22.82
CA SER A 129 -16.52 -17.39 -22.88
C SER A 129 -16.47 -16.10 -23.71
N SER A 130 -17.32 -16.00 -24.74
CA SER A 130 -17.48 -14.82 -25.60
C SER A 130 -18.68 -13.94 -25.21
N GLY A 131 -19.34 -14.24 -24.09
CA GLY A 131 -20.54 -13.57 -23.61
C GLY A 131 -21.78 -14.47 -23.64
N ALA A 132 -22.69 -14.25 -22.69
CA ALA A 132 -23.92 -15.05 -22.61
C ALA A 132 -24.95 -14.57 -23.65
N MET A 133 -25.56 -15.51 -24.36
CA MET A 133 -26.78 -15.22 -25.13
C MET A 133 -27.90 -14.77 -24.18
N THR A 134 -28.60 -13.69 -24.52
CA THR A 134 -29.64 -13.11 -23.67
C THR A 134 -31.00 -13.08 -24.36
N THR A 135 -32.06 -13.14 -23.55
CA THR A 135 -33.44 -12.95 -23.98
C THR A 135 -34.24 -12.25 -22.88
N GLY A 136 -35.39 -11.69 -23.22
CA GLY A 136 -36.27 -11.02 -22.26
C GLY A 136 -36.76 -11.97 -21.17
N ARG A 137 -36.59 -11.60 -19.90
CA ARG A 137 -36.99 -12.45 -18.75
C ARG A 137 -38.49 -12.74 -18.73
N GLU A 138 -39.30 -11.78 -19.15
CA GLU A 138 -40.76 -11.94 -19.21
C GLU A 138 -41.18 -12.95 -20.27
N LEU A 139 -40.59 -12.87 -21.46
CA LEU A 139 -40.80 -13.84 -22.55
C LEU A 139 -40.41 -15.26 -22.10
N ALA A 140 -39.25 -15.41 -21.48
CA ALA A 140 -38.79 -16.70 -20.96
C ALA A 140 -39.69 -17.26 -19.86
N ARG A 141 -40.29 -16.42 -19.01
CA ARG A 141 -41.26 -16.86 -17.99
C ARG A 141 -42.61 -17.23 -18.62
N ALA A 142 -43.08 -16.48 -19.60
CA ALA A 142 -44.34 -16.77 -20.30
C ALA A 142 -44.27 -18.10 -21.06
N ALA A 143 -43.15 -18.39 -21.73
CA ALA A 143 -42.93 -19.66 -22.42
C ALA A 143 -42.98 -20.88 -21.48
N ARG A 144 -42.59 -20.73 -20.20
CA ARG A 144 -42.61 -21.82 -19.20
C ARG A 144 -43.97 -22.08 -18.57
N ARG A 145 -44.94 -21.21 -18.79
CA ARG A 145 -46.32 -21.33 -18.26
C ARG A 145 -47.28 -21.99 -19.27
N ARG A 146 -46.80 -22.23 -20.50
CA ARG A 146 -47.50 -22.99 -21.53
C ARG A 146 -47.13 -24.47 -21.38
#